data_AF-A0A1V9ELA5-F1
#
_entry.id   AF-A0A1V9ELA5-F1
#
_cell.length_a   1.000
_cell.length_b   1.000
_cell.length_c   1.000
_cell.angle_alpha   90.00
_cell.angle_beta   90.00
_cell.angle_gamma   90.00
#
_symmetry.space_group_name_H-M   'P 1'
#
loop_
_entity.id
_entity.type
_entity.pdbx_description
1 polymer ?
#
loop_
_entity_poly.entity_id
_entity_poly.type
_entity_poly.pdbx_seq_one_letter_code
_entity_poly.pdbx_strand_id
1 'polypeptide(L)' 'MKLFYLLLELACIVITSVTSAVLYLKGEVNLSSLLIFTSLVSLTLWVKSNGLLQDKKITNDASPQEAH' A
#
# COMPACT_ATOMS: atom_id res chain seq x y z
N MET A 1 11.04 4.86 -18.22
CA MET A 1 11.74 4.05 -17.19
C MET A 1 10.99 4.01 -15.86
N LYS A 2 10.78 5.15 -15.17
CA LYS A 2 10.16 5.18 -13.82
C LYS A 2 8.79 4.51 -13.72
N LEU A 3 7.93 4.70 -14.73
CA LEU A 3 6.59 4.10 -14.77
C LEU A 3 6.60 2.57 -14.95
N PHE A 4 7.58 2.03 -15.68
CA PHE A 4 7.78 0.59 -15.82
C PHE A 4 8.21 -0.05 -14.49
N TYR A 5 9.08 0.61 -13.74
CA TYR A 5 9.45 0.16 -12.39
C TYR A 5 8.24 0.15 -11.45
N LEU A 6 7.42 1.19 -11.47
CA LEU A 6 6.20 1.25 -10.66
C LEU A 6 5.21 0.13 -10.99
N LEU A 7 5.00 -0.13 -12.29
CA LEU A 7 4.14 -1.23 -12.74
C LEU A 7 4.73 -2.60 -12.37
N LEU A 8 6.05 -2.75 -12.44
CA LEU A 8 6.74 -3.98 -12.05
C LEU A 8 6.60 -4.25 -10.54
N GLU A 9 6.80 -3.23 -9.70
CA GLU A 9 6.60 -3.33 -8.25
C GLU A 9 5.16 -3.74 -7.92
N LEU A 10 4.18 -3.11 -8.57
CA LEU A 10 2.77 -3.46 -8.38
C LEU A 10 2.48 -4.89 -8.84
N ALA A 11 3.03 -5.32 -9.98
CA ALA A 11 2.86 -6.69 -10.47
C ALA A 11 3.42 -7.72 -9.49
N CYS A 12 4.59 -7.47 -8.89
CA CYS A 12 5.17 -8.34 -7.86
C CYS A 12 4.27 -8.47 -6.63
N ILE A 13 3.66 -7.37 -6.18
CA ILE A 13 2.72 -7.37 -5.04
C ILE A 13 1.49 -8.24 -5.39
N VAL A 14 0.91 -8.07 -6.58
CA VAL A 14 -0.25 -8.87 -7.03
C VAL A 14 0.11 -10.36 -7.11
N ILE A 15 1.25 -10.72 -7.69
CA ILE A 15 1.70 -12.11 -7.77
C ILE A 15 1.88 -12.73 -6.38
N THR A 16 2.42 -11.96 -5.43
CA THR A 16 2.59 -12.40 -4.03
C THR A 16 1.24 -12.69 -3.39
N SER A 17 0.24 -11.83 -3.60
CA SER A 17 -1.14 -12.06 -3.12
C SER A 17 -1.79 -13.30 -3.73
N VAL A 18 -1.62 -13.52 -5.04
CA VAL A 18 -2.14 -14.71 -5.72
C VAL A 18 -1.46 -15.97 -5.18
N THR A 19 -0.15 -15.94 -4.99
CA THR A 19 0.62 -17.06 -4.41
C THR A 19 0.15 -17.37 -2.99
N SER A 20 -0.07 -16.35 -2.18
CA SER A 20 -0.65 -16.50 -0.84
C SER A 20 -2.02 -17.19 -0.88
N ALA A 21 -2.91 -16.80 -1.80
CA ALA A 21 -4.22 -17.43 -1.95
C ALA A 21 -4.12 -18.91 -2.38
N VAL A 22 -3.21 -19.24 -3.29
CA VAL A 22 -2.95 -20.64 -3.70
C VAL A 22 -2.43 -21.47 -2.52
N LEU A 23 -1.52 -20.92 -1.72
CA LEU A 23 -0.99 -21.60 -0.52
C LEU A 23 -2.08 -21.80 0.55
N TYR A 24 -2.97 -20.81 0.71
CA TYR A 24 -4.13 -20.94 1.59
C TYR A 24 -5.01 -22.14 1.20
N LEU A 25 -5.34 -22.24 -0.09
CA LEU A 25 -6.15 -23.35 -0.63
C LEU A 25 -5.47 -24.71 -0.50
N LYS A 26 -4.13 -24.74 -0.47
CA LYS A 26 -3.34 -25.96 -0.21
C LYS A 26 -3.25 -26.32 1.27
N GLY A 27 -3.79 -25.50 2.17
CA GLY A 27 -3.72 -25.72 3.62
C GLY A 27 -2.44 -25.18 4.27
N GLU A 28 -1.57 -24.49 3.53
CA GLU A 28 -0.35 -23.86 4.05
C GLU A 28 -0.66 -22.48 4.66
N VAL A 29 -1.49 -22.48 5.71
CA VAL A 29 -2.06 -21.26 6.30
C VAL A 29 -1.00 -20.34 6.90
N ASN A 30 0.03 -20.88 7.55
CA ASN A 30 1.09 -20.06 8.17
C ASN A 30 1.87 -19.26 7.11
N LEU A 31 2.30 -19.92 6.03
CA LEU A 31 3.06 -19.28 4.95
C LEU A 31 2.18 -18.33 4.14
N SER A 32 0.93 -18.73 3.88
CA SER A 32 -0.07 -17.87 3.23
C SER A 32 -0.32 -16.59 4.03
N SER A 33 -0.52 -16.70 5.35
CA SER A 33 -0.74 -15.58 6.26
C SER A 33 0.45 -14.61 6.23
N LEU A 34 1.67 -15.14 6.32
CA LEU A 34 2.88 -14.31 6.22
C LEU A 34 2.91 -13.54 4.89
N LEU A 35 2.65 -14.21 3.77
CA LEU A 35 2.69 -13.60 2.44
C LEU A 35 1.61 -12.54 2.24
N ILE A 36 0.38 -12.74 2.76
CA ILE A 36 -0.68 -11.73 2.66
C ILE A 36 -0.35 -10.49 3.50
N PHE A 37 0.23 -10.66 4.69
CA PHE A 37 0.70 -9.54 5.51
C PHE A 37 1.82 -8.77 4.82
N THR A 38 2.82 -9.46 4.27
CA THR A 38 3.90 -8.81 3.51
C THR A 38 3.37 -8.06 2.30
N SER A 39 2.42 -8.65 1.56
CA SER A 39 1.79 -8.00 0.40
C SER A 39 1.03 -6.74 0.80
N LEU A 40 0.27 -6.79 1.90
CA LEU A 40 -0.51 -5.64 2.39
C LEU A 40 0.40 -4.48 2.82
N VAL A 41 1.48 -4.77 3.56
CA VAL A 41 2.47 -3.75 3.95
C VAL A 41 3.15 -3.16 2.72
N SER A 42 3.56 -4.01 1.78
CA SER A 42 4.22 -3.57 0.53
C SER A 42 3.29 -2.68 -0.31
N LEU A 43 2.02 -3.06 -0.44
CA LEU A 43 1.01 -2.25 -1.14
C LEU A 43 0.80 -0.90 -0.44
N THR A 44 0.70 -0.89 0.89
CA THR A 44 0.52 0.34 1.66
C THR A 44 1.70 1.30 1.46
N LEU A 45 2.93 0.78 1.53
CA LEU A 45 4.14 1.56 1.28
C LEU A 45 4.22 2.04 -0.17
N TRP A 46 3.86 1.18 -1.14
CA TRP A 46 3.83 1.55 -2.55
C TRP A 46 2.83 2.67 -2.82
N VAL A 47 1.59 2.56 -2.30
CA VAL A 47 0.56 3.60 -2.44
C VAL A 47 1.01 4.92 -1.79
N LYS A 48 1.60 4.86 -0.59
CA LYS A 48 2.14 6.04 0.12
C LYS A 48 3.26 6.72 -0.68
N SER A 49 4.25 5.95 -1.13
CA SER A 49 5.40 6.45 -1.89
C SER A 49 5.01 7.02 -3.26
N ASN A 50 3.90 6.53 -3.83
CA ASN A 50 3.36 7.04 -5.09
C ASN A 50 2.40 8.23 -4.94
N GLY A 51 2.19 8.73 -3.72
CA GLY A 51 1.36 9.92 -3.46
C GLY A 51 -0.15 9.69 -3.69
N LEU A 52 -0.60 8.44 -3.78
CA LEU A 52 -2.02 8.07 -3.91
C LEU A 52 -2.76 8.24 -2.57
N LEU A 53 -2.07 8.05 -1.45
CA LEU A 53 -2.51 8.47 -0.13
C LEU A 53 -1.90 9.86 0.13
N GLN A 54 -2.56 10.92 -0.33
CA GLN A 54 -2.20 12.25 0.13
C GLN A 54 -2.47 12.32 1.63
N ASP A 55 -1.45 12.75 2.38
CA ASP A 55 -1.60 13.21 3.75
C ASP A 55 -2.54 14.41 3.67
N LYS A 56 -3.85 14.18 3.87
CA LYS A 56 -4.83 15.26 3.96
C LYS A 56 -4.51 15.97 5.27
N LYS A 57 -3.51 16.85 5.24
CA LYS A 57 -3.18 17.76 6.32
C LYS A 57 -4.48 18.49 6.59
N ILE A 58 -5.13 18.18 7.71
CA ILE A 58 -6.24 18.97 8.21
C ILE A 58 -5.60 20.30 8.57
N THR A 59 -5.59 21.25 7.63
CA THR A 59 -5.29 22.64 7.92
C THR A 59 -6.46 23.09 8.78
N ASN A 60 -6.22 23.12 10.09
CA ASN A 60 -7.10 23.81 11.00
C ASN A 60 -6.87 25.31 10.72
N ASP A 61 -7.49 25.81 9.66
CA ASP A 61 -7.52 27.22 9.28
C ASP A 61 -8.44 27.98 10.26
N ALA A 62 -8.14 27.88 11.56
CA ALA A 62 -8.56 28.84 12.56
C ALA A 62 -7.57 30.01 12.50
N SER A 63 -7.66 30.80 11.43
CA SER A 63 -7.02 32.11 11.36
C SER A 63 -7.54 32.96 12.51
N PRO A 64 -6.70 33.58 13.36
CA PRO A 64 -7.14 34.68 14.20
C PRO A 64 -7.58 35.80 13.26
N GLN A 65 -8.82 36.28 13.39
CA GLN A 65 -9.22 37.54 12.78
C GLN A 65 -8.43 38.64 13.49
N GLU A 66 -7.40 39.19 12.83
CA GLU A 66 -6.86 40.49 13.22
C GLU A 66 -7.93 41.55 12.92
N ALA A 67 -8.56 42.04 13.97
CA ALA A 67 -9.44 43.21 13.92
C ALA A 67 -8.56 44.46 13.87
N HIS A 68 -8.54 45.11 12.71
CA HIS A 68 -8.11 46.50 12.54
C HIS A 68 -9.24 47.46 12.88
#